data_AF-A0A552HRA6-F1
#
_entry.id   AF-A0A552HRA6-F1
#
_cell.length_a   1.000
_cell.length_b   1.000
_cell.length_c   1.000
_cell.angle_alpha   90.00
_cell.angle_beta   90.00
_cell.angle_gamma   90.00
#
_symmetry.space_group_name_H-M   'P 1'
#
loop_
_entity.id
_entity.type
_entity.pdbx_description
1 polymer ?
#
loop_
_entity_poly.entity_id
_entity_poly.type
_entity_poly.pdbx_seq_one_letter_code
_entity_poly.pdbx_strand_id
1 'polypeptide(L)'
;FYNQRRAKLQSLLKGNRQSSQRIRRLTRCRNQKVDDYLHQASCYLVKLLVDQQITTLVIGKNDGWKQEVNLGKVNNQKFVTIPHARLIDMIIYKCQLEGISVILQEESYTSASNFLNDDPLPVYGQITEKPVFSGKRISRGLYRTDKGILVMG
;
A
#
# COMPACT_ATOMS: atom_id res chain seq x y z
N PHE A 1 20.77 -3.11 -0.25
CA PHE A 1 21.59 -4.10 0.48
C PHE A 1 21.29 -5.56 0.11
N TYR A 2 20.07 -6.09 0.29
CA TYR A 2 19.75 -7.50 -0.05
C TYR A 2 19.93 -7.82 -1.54
N ASN A 3 19.35 -7.02 -2.44
CA ASN A 3 19.42 -7.27 -3.89
C ASN A 3 20.87 -7.32 -4.40
N GLN A 4 21.73 -6.42 -3.93
CA GLN A 4 23.16 -6.40 -4.27
C GLN A 4 23.90 -7.65 -3.75
N ARG A 5 23.68 -8.05 -2.48
CA ARG A 5 24.31 -9.28 -1.92
C ARG A 5 23.81 -10.53 -2.61
N ARG A 6 22.52 -10.61 -2.94
CA ARG A 6 21.94 -11.73 -3.69
C ARG A 6 22.52 -11.80 -5.10
N ALA A 7 22.62 -10.68 -5.82
CA ALA A 7 23.23 -10.61 -7.15
C ALA A 7 24.70 -11.08 -7.14
N LYS A 8 25.51 -10.62 -6.17
CA LYS A 8 26.90 -11.07 -5.99
C LYS A 8 27.00 -12.57 -5.69
N LEU A 9 26.10 -13.11 -4.87
CA LEU A 9 26.10 -14.56 -4.59
C LEU A 9 25.63 -15.38 -5.79
N GLN A 10 24.69 -14.84 -6.58
CA GLN A 10 24.19 -15.46 -7.80
C GLN A 10 25.28 -15.53 -8.87
N SER A 11 26.07 -14.46 -9.06
CA SER A 11 27.16 -14.43 -10.04
C SER A 11 28.30 -15.39 -9.71
N LEU A 12 28.40 -15.86 -8.46
CA LEU A 12 29.41 -16.84 -8.01
C LEU A 12 28.93 -18.30 -8.20
N LEU A 13 27.69 -18.52 -8.65
CA LEU A 13 27.19 -19.87 -8.93
C LEU A 13 27.85 -20.40 -10.22
N LYS A 14 28.31 -21.66 -10.17
CA LYS A 14 28.88 -22.36 -11.32
C LYS A 14 27.84 -23.30 -11.94
N GLY A 15 27.83 -23.37 -13.28
CA GLY A 15 26.91 -24.20 -14.06
C GLY A 15 25.46 -23.71 -13.97
N ASN A 16 24.51 -24.59 -14.24
CA ASN A 16 23.08 -24.25 -14.29
C ASN A 16 22.40 -24.15 -12.90
N ARG A 17 23.18 -23.87 -11.85
CA ARG A 17 22.68 -23.83 -10.47
C ARG A 17 21.95 -22.52 -10.21
N GLN A 18 20.68 -22.63 -9.85
CA GLN A 18 19.81 -21.47 -9.58
C GLN A 18 19.95 -20.91 -8.16
N SER A 19 20.54 -21.66 -7.22
CA SER A 19 20.65 -21.24 -5.82
C SER A 19 21.79 -21.97 -5.08
N SER A 20 22.20 -21.43 -3.93
CA SER A 20 23.13 -22.05 -2.98
C SER A 20 22.58 -21.96 -1.55
N GLN A 21 23.11 -22.76 -0.61
CA GLN A 21 22.74 -22.66 0.80
C GLN A 21 22.90 -21.24 1.37
N ARG A 22 23.95 -20.53 0.92
CA ARG A 22 24.21 -19.14 1.33
C ARG A 22 23.13 -18.18 0.83
N ILE A 23 22.66 -18.35 -0.41
CA ILE A 23 21.54 -17.58 -0.96
C ILE A 23 20.25 -17.91 -0.21
N ARG A 24 19.95 -19.19 0.01
CA ARG A 24 18.76 -19.62 0.78
C ARG A 24 18.75 -19.03 2.18
N ARG A 25 19.88 -19.05 2.89
CA ARG A 25 20.02 -18.45 4.24
C ARG A 25 19.82 -16.94 4.19
N LEU A 26 20.39 -16.24 3.21
CA LEU A 26 20.18 -14.80 3.02
C LEU A 26 18.71 -14.47 2.77
N THR A 27 18.03 -15.22 1.91
CA THR A 27 16.60 -15.08 1.65
C THR A 27 15.77 -15.35 2.91
N ARG A 28 16.06 -16.42 3.65
CA ARG A 28 15.37 -16.74 4.91
C ARG A 28 15.50 -15.62 5.94
N CYS A 29 16.71 -15.11 6.17
CA CYS A 29 16.93 -13.99 7.09
C CYS A 29 16.18 -12.72 6.65
N ARG A 30 16.07 -12.46 5.34
CA ARG A 30 15.27 -11.34 4.84
C ARG A 30 13.79 -11.58 5.12
N ASN A 31 13.27 -12.75 4.78
CA ASN A 31 11.85 -13.06 4.94
C ASN A 31 11.45 -12.98 6.41
N GLN A 32 12.27 -13.49 7.33
CA GLN A 32 12.02 -13.37 8.77
C GLN A 32 11.92 -11.89 9.19
N LYS A 33 12.88 -11.05 8.78
CA LYS A 33 12.84 -9.61 9.12
C LYS A 33 11.61 -8.90 8.56
N VAL A 34 11.18 -9.29 7.35
CA VAL A 34 9.97 -8.73 6.74
C VAL A 34 8.75 -9.19 7.53
N ASP A 35 8.66 -10.47 7.85
CA ASP A 35 7.54 -11.02 8.63
C ASP A 35 7.46 -10.39 10.02
N ASP A 36 8.58 -10.26 10.73
CA ASP A 36 8.64 -9.60 12.05
C ASP A 36 8.09 -8.17 11.96
N TYR A 37 8.49 -7.41 10.93
CA TYR A 37 7.98 -6.06 10.69
C TYR A 37 6.48 -6.05 10.38
N LEU A 38 5.98 -6.98 9.56
CA LEU A 38 4.56 -7.08 9.26
C LEU A 38 3.74 -7.43 10.50
N HIS A 39 4.25 -8.31 11.36
CA HIS A 39 3.61 -8.63 12.63
C HIS A 39 3.54 -7.41 13.56
N GLN A 40 4.63 -6.65 13.68
CA GLN A 40 4.65 -5.43 14.48
C GLN A 40 3.67 -4.39 13.93
N ALA A 41 3.69 -4.13 12.62
CA ALA A 41 2.81 -3.15 11.98
C ALA A 41 1.33 -3.51 12.13
N SER A 42 0.96 -4.77 11.88
CA SER A 42 -0.43 -5.22 12.03
C SER A 42 -0.90 -5.21 13.48
N CYS A 43 -0.05 -5.59 14.46
CA CYS A 43 -0.38 -5.46 15.88
C CYS A 43 -0.57 -3.99 16.28
N TYR A 44 0.32 -3.11 15.83
CA TYR A 44 0.21 -1.68 16.12
C TYR A 44 -1.09 -1.09 15.56
N LEU A 45 -1.45 -1.43 14.32
CA LEU A 45 -2.69 -0.98 13.70
C LEU A 45 -3.91 -1.44 14.50
N VAL A 46 -3.99 -2.73 14.82
CA VAL A 46 -5.12 -3.31 15.57
C VAL A 46 -5.24 -2.65 16.95
N LYS A 47 -4.12 -2.48 17.65
CA LYS A 47 -4.09 -1.78 18.94
C LYS A 47 -4.64 -0.36 18.81
N LEU A 48 -4.23 0.37 17.77
CA LEU A 48 -4.73 1.72 17.53
C LEU A 48 -6.24 1.73 17.24
N LEU A 49 -6.77 0.75 16.51
CA LEU A 49 -8.21 0.64 16.28
C LEU A 49 -8.98 0.37 17.57
N VAL A 50 -8.46 -0.53 18.43
CA VAL A 50 -9.04 -0.81 19.75
C VAL A 50 -9.00 0.42 20.65
N ASP A 51 -7.86 1.11 20.71
CA ASP A 51 -7.69 2.32 21.53
C ASP A 51 -8.62 3.46 21.07
N GLN A 52 -8.96 3.51 19.78
CA GLN A 52 -9.90 4.47 19.19
C GLN A 52 -11.37 3.97 19.16
N GLN A 53 -11.64 2.78 19.72
CA GLN A 53 -12.97 2.15 19.71
C GLN A 53 -13.59 1.99 18.31
N ILE A 54 -12.75 1.78 17.29
CA ILE A 54 -13.18 1.57 15.91
C ILE A 54 -13.62 0.11 15.73
N THR A 55 -14.88 -0.09 15.35
CA THR A 55 -15.47 -1.44 15.18
C THR A 55 -15.35 -1.98 13.76
N THR A 56 -15.12 -1.11 12.77
CA THR A 56 -15.11 -1.47 11.36
C THR A 56 -13.91 -0.85 10.66
N LEU A 57 -13.08 -1.68 10.04
CA LEU A 57 -11.95 -1.27 9.21
C LEU A 57 -12.26 -1.55 7.75
N VAL A 58 -12.17 -0.53 6.89
CA VAL A 58 -12.26 -0.70 5.44
C VAL A 58 -10.86 -0.65 4.85
N ILE A 59 -10.51 -1.63 4.02
CA ILE A 59 -9.22 -1.71 3.34
C ILE A 59 -9.45 -1.71 1.83
N GLY A 60 -8.97 -0.66 1.17
CA GLY A 60 -8.87 -0.59 -0.27
C GLY A 60 -7.84 -1.58 -0.82
N LYS A 61 -8.24 -2.48 -1.73
CA LYS A 61 -7.35 -3.39 -2.46
C LYS A 61 -7.54 -3.18 -3.96
N ASN A 62 -6.57 -2.53 -4.60
CA ASN A 62 -6.43 -2.57 -6.06
C ASN A 62 -5.43 -3.63 -6.44
N ASP A 63 -5.75 -4.55 -7.34
CA ASP A 63 -4.77 -5.52 -7.82
C ASP A 63 -3.56 -4.84 -8.54
N GLY A 64 -3.75 -3.62 -9.06
CA GLY A 64 -2.72 -2.78 -9.70
C GLY A 64 -1.87 -1.90 -8.76
N TRP A 65 -2.22 -1.79 -7.47
CA TRP A 65 -1.56 -0.83 -6.56
C TRP A 65 -0.03 -1.00 -6.44
N LYS A 66 0.48 -2.23 -6.62
CA LYS A 66 1.92 -2.48 -6.54
C LYS A 66 2.69 -1.71 -7.60
N GLN A 67 2.07 -1.45 -8.76
CA GLN A 67 2.72 -0.84 -9.92
C GLN A 67 2.46 0.66 -10.04
N GLU A 68 1.31 1.14 -9.56
CA GLU A 68 0.84 2.51 -9.79
C GLU A 68 1.10 3.49 -8.64
N VAL A 69 1.58 3.00 -7.49
CA VAL A 69 1.91 3.87 -6.36
C VAL A 69 3.05 4.80 -6.76
N ASN A 70 2.81 6.12 -6.79
CA ASN A 70 3.79 7.13 -7.22
C ASN A 70 4.58 7.70 -6.03
N LEU A 71 5.28 6.84 -5.27
CA LEU A 71 6.12 7.22 -4.12
C LEU A 71 7.57 7.60 -4.52
N GLY A 72 7.84 7.67 -5.83
CA GLY A 72 9.16 7.90 -6.40
C GLY A 72 9.94 6.61 -6.64
N LYS A 73 10.80 6.59 -7.66
CA LYS A 73 11.45 5.38 -8.22
C LYS A 73 12.11 4.45 -7.19
N VAL A 74 12.80 5.01 -6.21
CA VAL A 74 13.52 4.25 -5.17
C VAL A 74 12.56 3.63 -4.15
N ASN A 75 11.50 4.35 -3.77
CA ASN A 75 10.52 3.87 -2.82
C ASN A 75 9.57 2.87 -3.47
N ASN A 76 9.16 3.10 -4.72
CA ASN A 76 8.37 2.14 -5.50
C ASN A 76 9.08 0.79 -5.60
N GLN A 77 10.39 0.77 -5.90
CA GLN A 77 11.15 -0.47 -5.97
C GLN A 77 11.18 -1.22 -4.64
N LYS A 78 11.19 -0.50 -3.51
CA LYS A 78 11.08 -1.11 -2.17
C LYS A 78 9.66 -1.58 -1.88
N PHE A 79 8.65 -0.78 -2.24
CA PHE A 79 7.22 -0.99 -2.00
C PHE A 79 6.69 -2.21 -2.76
N VAL A 80 7.02 -2.35 -4.06
CA VAL A 80 6.70 -3.55 -4.88
C VAL A 80 7.20 -4.84 -4.22
N THR A 81 8.30 -4.75 -3.46
CA THR A 81 8.92 -5.91 -2.82
C THR A 81 8.25 -6.28 -1.47
N ILE A 82 7.36 -5.44 -0.94
CA ILE A 82 6.64 -5.72 0.31
C ILE A 82 5.47 -6.68 0.01
N PRO A 83 5.31 -7.78 0.77
CA PRO A 83 4.23 -8.73 0.54
C PRO A 83 2.93 -8.20 1.15
N HIS A 84 2.32 -7.23 0.48
CA HIS A 84 1.15 -6.55 1.03
C HIS A 84 -0.09 -7.44 1.22
N ALA A 85 -0.29 -8.46 0.37
CA ALA A 85 -1.38 -9.42 0.56
C ALA A 85 -1.26 -10.06 1.95
N ARG A 86 -0.04 -10.49 2.32
CA ARG A 86 0.27 -11.06 3.63
C ARG A 86 0.02 -10.06 4.77
N LEU A 87 0.26 -8.77 4.56
CA LEU A 87 -0.06 -7.73 5.54
C LEU A 87 -1.57 -7.59 5.75
N ILE A 88 -2.34 -7.56 4.66
CA ILE A 88 -3.81 -7.48 4.71
C ILE A 88 -4.37 -8.71 5.41
N ASP A 89 -3.91 -9.91 5.05
CA ASP A 89 -4.29 -11.16 5.72
C ASP A 89 -3.99 -11.08 7.22
N MET A 90 -2.83 -10.53 7.59
CA MET A 90 -2.44 -10.34 8.99
C MET A 90 -3.35 -9.38 9.75
N ILE A 91 -3.77 -8.30 9.10
CA ILE A 91 -4.69 -7.33 9.69
C ILE A 91 -6.06 -7.95 9.86
N ILE A 92 -6.58 -8.65 8.85
CA ILE A 92 -7.89 -9.31 8.89
C ILE A 92 -7.99 -10.24 10.08
N TYR A 93 -7.07 -11.22 10.21
CA TYR A 93 -7.21 -12.19 11.31
C TYR A 93 -7.06 -11.54 12.68
N LYS A 94 -6.17 -10.54 12.84
CA LYS A 94 -5.98 -9.87 14.13
C LYS A 94 -7.16 -8.98 14.50
N CYS A 95 -7.75 -8.28 13.53
CA CYS A 95 -8.97 -7.50 13.75
C CYS A 95 -10.12 -8.43 14.16
N GLN A 96 -10.27 -9.58 13.49
CA GLN A 96 -11.28 -10.58 13.84
C GLN A 96 -11.12 -11.12 15.26
N LEU A 97 -9.87 -11.30 15.75
CA LEU A 97 -9.62 -11.73 17.13
C LEU A 97 -10.08 -10.70 18.17
N GLU A 98 -10.01 -9.40 17.84
CA GLU A 98 -10.46 -8.30 18.69
C GLU A 98 -11.92 -7.91 18.45
N GLY A 99 -12.65 -8.66 17.61
CA GLY A 99 -14.06 -8.38 17.28
C GLY A 99 -14.27 -7.21 16.30
N ILE A 100 -13.22 -6.75 15.62
CA ILE A 100 -13.27 -5.68 14.61
C ILE A 100 -13.62 -6.29 13.26
N SER A 101 -14.65 -5.75 12.60
CA SER A 101 -15.05 -6.15 11.25
C SER A 101 -14.11 -5.55 10.20
N VAL A 102 -13.66 -6.35 9.22
CA VAL A 102 -12.79 -5.88 8.14
C VAL A 102 -13.49 -6.06 6.80
N ILE A 103 -13.62 -4.98 6.04
CA ILE A 103 -14.25 -4.95 4.71
C ILE A 103 -13.15 -4.66 3.67
N LEU A 104 -13.00 -5.53 2.68
CA LEU A 104 -12.13 -5.29 1.53
C LEU A 104 -12.94 -4.60 0.43
N GLN A 105 -12.46 -3.47 -0.07
CA GLN A 105 -13.09 -2.72 -1.15
C GLN A 105 -12.11 -2.54 -2.32
N GLU A 106 -12.55 -2.73 -3.56
CA GLU A 106 -11.73 -2.39 -4.73
C GLU A 106 -11.82 -0.87 -4.99
N GLU A 107 -10.70 -0.16 -4.93
CA GLU A 107 -10.64 1.30 -5.03
C GLU A 107 -10.00 1.76 -6.35
N SER A 108 -10.57 1.43 -7.50
CA SER A 108 -9.90 1.59 -8.80
C SER A 108 -9.39 3.01 -9.13
N TYR A 109 -9.80 4.08 -8.42
CA TYR A 109 -9.45 5.48 -8.76
C TYR A 109 -9.46 6.49 -7.59
N THR A 110 -9.14 6.11 -6.35
CA THR A 110 -9.23 7.05 -5.19
C THR A 110 -8.08 8.05 -5.05
N SER A 111 -7.14 8.14 -6.00
CA SER A 111 -6.09 9.19 -5.96
C SER A 111 -6.62 10.61 -6.27
N ALA A 112 -7.93 10.79 -6.44
CA ALA A 112 -8.55 12.09 -6.76
C ALA A 112 -9.91 12.36 -6.08
N SER A 113 -10.35 11.55 -5.11
CA SER A 113 -11.63 11.78 -4.43
C SER A 113 -11.42 12.47 -3.08
N ASN A 114 -11.89 13.71 -3.01
CA ASN A 114 -11.99 14.54 -1.82
C ASN A 114 -12.82 13.81 -0.74
N PHE A 115 -12.19 13.35 0.35
CA PHE A 115 -12.83 12.67 1.50
C PHE A 115 -13.94 13.49 2.19
N LEU A 116 -14.08 14.76 1.81
CA LEU A 116 -14.91 15.77 2.49
C LEU A 116 -16.29 16.02 1.85
N ASN A 117 -16.61 15.41 0.71
CA ASN A 117 -17.91 15.59 0.07
C ASN A 117 -18.71 14.28 0.14
N ASP A 118 -19.86 14.34 0.82
CA ASP A 118 -20.95 13.35 0.88
C ASP A 118 -21.59 13.08 -0.50
N ASP A 119 -20.78 12.88 -1.54
CA ASP A 119 -21.31 12.60 -2.87
C ASP A 119 -21.66 11.10 -3.00
N PRO A 120 -22.90 10.76 -3.40
CA PRO A 120 -23.33 9.38 -3.53
C PRO A 120 -22.46 8.67 -4.57
N LEU A 121 -21.92 7.51 -4.17
CA LEU A 121 -21.11 6.64 -5.03
C LEU A 121 -21.89 6.29 -6.32
N PRO A 122 -21.42 6.68 -7.51
CA PRO A 122 -22.10 6.31 -8.75
C PRO A 122 -21.88 4.82 -9.03
N VAL A 123 -22.96 4.10 -9.30
CA VAL A 123 -22.96 2.72 -9.79
C VAL A 123 -22.39 2.70 -11.21
N TYR A 124 -21.48 1.77 -11.47
CA TYR A 124 -20.72 1.66 -12.71
C TYR A 124 -21.63 1.36 -13.93
N GLY A 125 -21.56 2.18 -14.99
CA GLY A 125 -22.22 1.86 -16.26
C GLY A 125 -22.41 2.99 -17.28
N GLN A 126 -22.44 4.25 -16.90
CA GLN A 126 -22.57 5.37 -17.85
C GLN A 126 -21.73 6.56 -17.41
N ILE A 127 -20.62 6.80 -18.11
CA ILE A 127 -20.25 8.06 -18.77
C ILE A 127 -18.76 7.98 -19.14
N THR A 128 -18.56 7.89 -20.44
CA THR A 128 -17.35 8.22 -21.19
C THR A 128 -17.11 9.71 -21.03
N GLU A 129 -16.15 10.14 -20.21
CA GLU A 129 -15.33 11.35 -20.42
C GLU A 129 -14.42 11.61 -19.20
N LYS A 130 -13.16 11.97 -19.49
CA LYS A 130 -12.14 12.26 -18.47
C LYS A 130 -12.55 13.53 -17.69
N PRO A 131 -12.52 13.53 -16.34
CA PRO A 131 -12.87 14.73 -15.59
C PRO A 131 -11.82 15.82 -15.85
N VAL A 132 -12.27 16.96 -16.37
CA VAL A 132 -11.47 18.18 -16.51
C VAL A 132 -11.51 18.90 -15.17
N PHE A 133 -10.40 18.86 -14.43
CA PHE A 133 -10.28 19.55 -13.15
C PHE A 133 -10.13 21.07 -13.37
N SER A 134 -10.98 21.88 -12.74
CA SER A 134 -10.99 23.35 -12.88
C SER A 134 -9.97 24.11 -12.01
N GLY A 135 -9.19 23.40 -11.18
CA GLY A 135 -8.25 24.00 -10.22
C GLY A 135 -6.78 23.88 -10.63
N LYS A 136 -5.96 24.85 -10.18
CA LYS A 136 -4.52 24.90 -10.49
C LYS A 136 -3.71 24.72 -9.21
N ARG A 137 -2.91 23.66 -9.15
CA ARG A 137 -1.99 23.41 -8.04
C ARG A 137 -0.84 24.42 -8.08
N ILE A 138 -0.57 25.08 -6.95
CA ILE A 138 0.50 26.08 -6.85
C ILE A 138 1.76 25.44 -6.25
N SER A 139 1.63 24.66 -5.18
CA SER A 139 2.77 23.98 -4.54
C SER A 139 2.35 22.69 -3.82
N ARG A 140 3.31 21.98 -3.20
CA ARG A 140 2.98 20.89 -2.27
C ARG A 140 2.31 21.50 -1.04
N GLY A 141 1.04 21.13 -0.83
CA GLY A 141 0.22 21.63 0.28
C GLY A 141 -0.62 22.87 -0.03
N LEU A 142 -0.59 23.42 -1.25
CA LEU A 142 -1.49 24.50 -1.66
C LEU A 142 -2.21 24.21 -2.97
N TYR A 143 -3.54 24.23 -2.88
CA TYR A 143 -4.43 24.15 -4.03
C TYR A 143 -5.26 25.43 -4.15
N ARG A 144 -5.37 25.97 -5.37
CA ARG A 144 -6.21 27.13 -5.66
C ARG A 144 -7.38 26.71 -6.54
N THR A 145 -8.60 26.91 -6.04
CA THR A 145 -9.83 26.72 -6.82
C THR A 145 -10.07 27.88 -7.78
N ASP A 146 -10.89 27.65 -8.79
CA ASP A 146 -11.38 28.67 -9.74
C ASP A 146 -12.05 29.88 -9.05
N LYS A 147 -12.67 29.66 -7.89
CA LYS A 147 -13.23 30.71 -7.02
C LYS A 147 -12.20 31.48 -6.20
N GLY A 148 -10.90 31.21 -6.40
CA GLY A 148 -9.80 31.93 -5.75
C GLY A 148 -9.52 31.51 -4.30
N ILE A 149 -10.18 30.46 -3.81
CA ILE A 149 -10.01 29.96 -2.44
C ILE A 149 -8.73 29.11 -2.39
N LEU A 150 -7.89 29.40 -1.41
CA LEU A 150 -6.66 28.66 -1.13
C LEU A 150 -6.97 27.59 -0.10
N VAL A 151 -6.83 26.33 -0.50
CA VAL A 151 -6.95 25.18 0.40
C VAL A 151 -5.55 24.70 0.73
N MET A 152 -5.19 24.80 2.00
CA MET A 152 -3.97 24.23 2.56
C MET A 152 -4.24 22.75 2.85
N GLY A 153 -3.42 21.86 2.30
CA GLY A 153 -3.53 20.40 2.47
C GLY A 153 -2.26 19.77 3.01
#